data_AF-A0A7S2FXQ9-F1
#
_entry.id   AF-A0A7S2FXQ9-F1
#
_cell.length_a   1.000
_cell.length_b   1.000
_cell.length_c   1.000
_cell.angle_alpha   90.00
_cell.angle_beta   90.00
_cell.angle_gamma   90.00
#
_symmetry.space_group_name_H-M   'P 1'
#
loop_
_entity.id
_entity.type
_entity.pdbx_description
1 polymer ?
#
loop_
_entity_poly.entity_id
_entity_poly.type
_entity_poly.pdbx_seq_one_letter_code
_entity_poly.pdbx_strand_id
1 'polypeptide(L)'
;RNSTISPENSIPPIPSPPVGGFHRRPLPAPSIGFSTARGKELFKQSIAEHGAEIYFRLAEAFHTQEEPAFCGLGTLVMVLNALEVDPGKIWHNSNWRWYDEHML
;
A
#
# COMPACT_ATOMS: atom_id res chain seq x y z
N ARG A 1 55.99 -10.51 3.40
CA ARG A 1 54.59 -10.22 3.80
C ARG A 1 53.81 -9.88 2.53
N ASN A 2 53.34 -10.89 1.79
CA ASN A 2 52.42 -10.70 0.67
C ASN A 2 51.16 -11.46 1.02
N SER A 3 50.11 -10.73 1.40
CA SER A 3 48.79 -11.27 1.70
C SER A 3 48.02 -11.36 0.38
N THR A 4 47.77 -12.58 -0.09
CA THR A 4 46.86 -12.90 -1.18
C THR A 4 45.43 -12.59 -0.75
N ILE A 5 44.74 -11.68 -1.45
CA ILE A 5 43.32 -11.38 -1.26
C ILE A 5 42.54 -12.24 -2.27
N SER A 6 41.70 -13.15 -1.78
CA SER A 6 40.80 -13.96 -2.60
C SER A 6 39.61 -13.13 -3.11
N PRO A 7 39.19 -13.26 -4.38
CA PRO A 7 38.05 -12.54 -4.93
C PRO A 7 36.78 -13.37 -4.69
N GLU A 8 36.29 -13.43 -3.46
CA GLU A 8 35.03 -14.12 -3.16
C GLU A 8 34.14 -13.19 -2.36
N ASN A 9 33.44 -12.30 -3.07
CA ASN A 9 32.23 -11.61 -2.59
C ASN A 9 31.55 -10.89 -3.77
N SER A 10 31.37 -11.60 -4.89
CA SER A 10 30.48 -11.16 -5.95
C SER A 10 29.03 -11.38 -5.50
N ILE A 11 28.29 -10.28 -5.31
CA ILE A 11 26.86 -10.27 -5.03
C ILE A 11 26.16 -11.15 -6.09
N PRO A 12 25.32 -12.12 -5.70
CA PRO A 12 24.62 -12.95 -6.68
C PRO A 12 23.76 -12.06 -7.60
N PRO A 13 23.72 -12.36 -8.91
CA PRO A 13 22.95 -11.58 -9.86
C PRO A 13 21.47 -11.58 -9.44
N ILE A 14 20.87 -10.38 -9.42
CA ILE A 14 19.45 -10.22 -9.13
C ILE A 14 18.68 -10.99 -10.22
N PRO A 15 17.76 -11.89 -9.85
CA PRO A 15 16.97 -12.63 -10.83
C PRO A 15 16.26 -11.66 -11.77
N SER A 16 16.41 -11.86 -13.08
CA SER A 16 15.70 -11.09 -14.09
C SER A 16 14.19 -11.28 -13.92
N PRO A 17 13.39 -10.22 -14.05
CA PRO A 17 11.95 -10.30 -13.86
C PRO A 17 11.32 -11.30 -14.86
N PRO A 18 10.27 -12.02 -14.45
CA PRO A 18 9.60 -13.00 -15.30
C PRO A 18 9.02 -12.35 -16.55
N VAL A 19 9.19 -13.04 -17.68
CA VAL A 19 8.60 -12.67 -18.95
C VAL A 19 7.08 -12.84 -18.83
N GLY A 20 6.36 -11.72 -18.68
CA GLY A 20 4.90 -11.70 -18.47
C GLY A 20 4.41 -10.94 -17.23
N GLY A 21 5.32 -10.41 -16.40
CA GLY A 21 4.96 -9.66 -15.19
C GLY A 21 4.57 -10.55 -14.01
N PHE A 22 4.05 -9.94 -12.94
CA PHE A 22 3.64 -10.64 -11.72
C PHE A 22 2.15 -10.46 -11.45
N HIS A 23 1.41 -11.56 -11.25
CA HIS A 23 0.04 -11.52 -10.77
C HIS A 23 -0.03 -11.93 -9.30
N ARG A 24 0.00 -10.92 -8.42
CA ARG A 24 0.00 -11.04 -6.95
C ARG A 24 1.18 -11.87 -6.42
N ARG A 25 1.33 -11.90 -5.10
CA ARG A 25 2.27 -12.78 -4.40
C ARG A 25 1.54 -13.53 -3.29
N PRO A 26 1.93 -14.77 -2.98
CA PRO A 26 1.41 -15.45 -1.80
C PRO A 26 1.76 -14.64 -0.55
N LEU A 27 0.87 -14.64 0.43
CA LEU A 27 1.13 -13.99 1.71
C LEU A 27 2.24 -14.77 2.45
N PRO A 28 3.28 -14.09 2.96
CA PRO A 28 4.30 -14.76 3.75
C PRO A 28 3.73 -15.16 5.11
N ALA A 29 4.07 -16.35 5.62
CA ALA A 29 3.72 -16.74 6.99
C ALA A 29 4.35 -15.74 7.99
N PRO A 30 3.67 -15.36 9.08
CA PRO A 30 2.37 -15.84 9.57
C PRO A 30 1.16 -14.99 9.12
N SER A 31 1.26 -14.25 8.01
CA SER A 31 0.24 -13.29 7.58
C SER A 31 -1.10 -13.95 7.24
N ILE A 32 -2.20 -13.33 7.66
CA ILE A 32 -3.57 -13.78 7.40
C ILE A 32 -4.22 -12.82 6.41
N GLY A 33 -4.77 -13.37 5.32
CA GLY A 33 -5.47 -12.55 4.33
C GLY A 33 -6.74 -11.93 4.92
N PHE A 34 -6.93 -10.64 4.71
CA PHE A 34 -8.06 -9.87 5.26
C PHE A 34 -9.43 -10.49 4.93
N SER A 35 -9.62 -10.94 3.69
CA SER A 35 -10.89 -11.48 3.19
C SER A 35 -11.16 -12.95 3.55
N THR A 36 -10.24 -13.63 4.23
CA THR A 36 -10.42 -15.01 4.71
C THR A 36 -11.41 -15.07 5.87
N ALA A 37 -11.94 -16.27 6.19
CA ALA A 37 -12.81 -16.43 7.36
C ALA A 37 -12.13 -15.93 8.64
N ARG A 38 -10.87 -16.35 8.87
CA ARG A 38 -10.08 -15.92 10.02
C ARG A 38 -9.77 -14.41 10.01
N GLY A 39 -9.44 -13.84 8.86
CA GLY A 39 -9.19 -12.40 8.72
C GLY A 39 -10.41 -11.56 9.08
N LYS A 40 -11.60 -11.97 8.62
CA LYS A 40 -12.88 -11.33 8.97
C LYS A 40 -13.21 -11.44 10.46
N GLU A 41 -12.94 -12.58 11.09
CA GLU A 41 -13.09 -12.74 12.55
C GLU A 41 -12.21 -11.76 13.33
N LEU A 42 -10.91 -11.72 13.00
CA LEU A 42 -9.95 -10.82 13.64
C LEU A 42 -10.35 -9.34 13.47
N PHE A 43 -10.79 -8.96 12.28
CA PHE A 43 -11.22 -7.58 12.03
C PHE A 43 -12.51 -7.24 12.81
N LYS A 44 -13.47 -8.16 12.90
CA LYS A 44 -14.67 -7.96 13.74
C LYS A 44 -14.30 -7.79 15.22
N GLN A 45 -13.32 -8.56 15.70
CA GLN A 45 -12.81 -8.42 17.07
C GLN A 45 -12.15 -7.05 17.28
N SER A 46 -11.31 -6.58 16.35
CA SER A 46 -10.66 -5.28 16.48
C SER A 46 -11.64 -4.10 16.44
N ILE A 47 -12.77 -4.24 15.73
CA ILE A 47 -13.87 -3.27 15.77
C ILE A 47 -14.58 -3.34 17.13
N ALA A 48 -14.93 -4.54 17.62
CA ALA A 48 -15.59 -4.72 18.92
C ALA A 48 -14.76 -4.19 20.10
N GLU A 49 -13.43 -4.21 19.98
CA GLU A 49 -12.48 -3.66 20.96
C GLU A 49 -12.15 -2.18 20.71
N HIS A 50 -12.83 -1.52 19.76
CA HIS A 50 -12.64 -0.11 19.38
C HIS A 50 -11.24 0.25 18.84
N GLY A 51 -10.43 -0.75 18.46
CA GLY A 51 -9.09 -0.55 17.91
C GLY A 51 -9.05 -0.20 16.43
N ALA A 52 -10.16 -0.39 15.69
CA ALA A 52 -10.20 -0.25 14.23
C ALA A 52 -11.35 0.63 13.70
N GLU A 53 -12.00 1.44 14.55
CA GLU A 53 -13.15 2.28 14.17
C GLU A 53 -12.87 3.21 12.98
N ILE A 54 -11.64 3.71 12.86
CA ILE A 54 -11.23 4.58 11.74
C ILE A 54 -11.32 3.89 10.37
N TYR A 55 -11.36 2.56 10.33
CA TYR A 55 -11.48 1.80 9.09
C TYR A 55 -12.65 2.26 8.24
N PHE A 56 -13.81 2.57 8.83
CA PHE A 56 -15.00 2.93 8.04
C PHE A 56 -14.75 4.20 7.21
N ARG A 57 -14.15 5.23 7.80
CA ARG A 57 -13.78 6.46 7.08
C ARG A 57 -12.70 6.22 6.03
N LEU A 58 -11.69 5.40 6.35
CA LEU A 58 -10.65 5.05 5.37
C LEU A 58 -11.21 4.20 4.22
N ALA A 59 -12.19 3.36 4.48
CA ALA A 59 -12.81 2.49 3.48
C ALA A 59 -13.63 3.29 2.45
N GLU A 60 -14.27 4.38 2.87
CA GLU A 60 -14.96 5.32 1.97
C GLU A 60 -14.00 6.00 0.98
N ALA A 61 -12.73 6.18 1.38
CA ALA A 61 -11.69 6.77 0.55
C ALA A 61 -10.73 5.73 -0.07
N PHE A 62 -11.02 4.42 -0.02
CA PHE A 62 -10.07 3.38 -0.40
C PHE A 62 -9.66 3.49 -1.89
N HIS A 63 -8.35 3.61 -2.12
CA HIS A 63 -7.77 3.94 -3.41
C HIS A 63 -6.64 2.96 -3.76
N THR A 64 -6.53 2.59 -5.03
CA THR A 64 -5.37 1.83 -5.54
C THR A 64 -4.39 2.81 -6.15
N GLN A 65 -3.14 2.78 -5.71
CA GLN A 65 -2.09 3.66 -6.22
C GLN A 65 -2.00 3.62 -7.75
N GLU A 66 -1.87 4.79 -8.38
CA GLU A 66 -1.89 4.90 -9.85
C GLU A 66 -0.59 4.37 -10.46
N GLU A 67 0.54 4.61 -9.79
CA GLU A 67 1.86 4.15 -10.20
C GLU A 67 2.50 3.25 -9.12
N PRO A 68 3.33 2.25 -9.48
CA PRO A 68 3.99 1.36 -8.51
C PRO A 68 4.80 2.08 -7.43
N ALA A 69 5.28 3.30 -7.70
CA ALA A 69 6.04 4.12 -6.77
C ALA A 69 5.19 5.06 -5.90
N PHE A 70 3.87 5.15 -6.11
CA PHE A 70 2.99 6.16 -5.49
C PHE A 70 2.30 5.72 -4.19
N CYS A 71 2.76 4.64 -3.55
CA CYS A 71 2.12 4.15 -2.31
C CYS A 71 1.99 5.21 -1.19
N GLY A 72 2.96 6.13 -1.10
CA GLY A 72 2.91 7.26 -0.16
C GLY A 72 1.85 8.30 -0.54
N LEU A 73 1.73 8.63 -1.83
CA LEU A 73 0.72 9.58 -2.32
C LEU A 73 -0.68 9.01 -2.14
N GLY A 74 -0.92 7.76 -2.54
CA GLY A 74 -2.21 7.10 -2.33
C GLY A 74 -2.62 7.00 -0.87
N THR A 75 -1.65 6.75 0.02
CA THR A 75 -1.92 6.80 1.48
C THR A 75 -2.34 8.20 1.92
N LEU A 76 -1.66 9.25 1.44
CA LEU A 76 -1.99 10.63 1.80
C LEU A 76 -3.36 11.04 1.24
N VAL A 77 -3.69 10.66 0.01
CA VAL A 77 -5.02 10.82 -0.59
C VAL A 77 -6.09 10.19 0.30
N MET A 78 -5.92 8.91 0.67
CA MET A 78 -6.87 8.21 1.54
C MET A 78 -7.07 8.94 2.88
N VAL A 79 -5.98 9.34 3.54
CA VAL A 79 -6.03 9.98 4.85
C VAL A 79 -6.67 11.37 4.77
N LEU A 80 -6.27 12.21 3.81
CA LEU A 80 -6.81 13.57 3.67
C LEU A 80 -8.30 13.56 3.33
N ASN A 81 -8.72 12.65 2.44
CA ASN A 81 -10.11 12.47 2.08
C ASN A 81 -10.94 11.92 3.26
N ALA A 82 -10.43 10.93 3.99
CA ALA A 82 -11.10 10.37 5.18
C ALA A 82 -11.22 11.38 6.35
N LEU A 83 -10.35 12.40 6.36
CA LEU A 83 -10.41 13.54 7.28
C LEU A 83 -11.21 14.72 6.73
N GLU A 84 -11.80 14.60 5.53
CA GLU A 84 -12.58 15.64 4.85
C GLU A 84 -11.82 16.97 4.71
N VAL A 85 -10.50 16.90 4.49
CA VAL A 85 -9.70 18.10 4.23
C VAL A 85 -10.03 18.62 2.83
N ASP A 86 -10.37 19.91 2.71
CA ASP A 86 -10.61 20.54 1.41
C ASP A 86 -9.27 20.72 0.66
N PRO A 87 -9.10 20.14 -0.54
CA PRO A 87 -7.88 20.34 -1.34
C PRO A 87 -7.76 21.76 -1.90
N GLY A 88 -8.83 22.56 -1.91
CA GLY A 88 -8.85 23.90 -2.48
C GLY A 88 -8.68 23.94 -4.00
N LYS A 89 -8.65 22.77 -4.65
CA LYS A 89 -8.52 22.56 -6.09
C LYS A 89 -9.64 21.65 -6.58
N ILE A 90 -10.04 21.85 -7.83
CA ILE A 90 -11.03 20.99 -8.48
C ILE A 90 -10.35 19.69 -8.91
N TRP A 91 -11.04 18.56 -8.67
CA TRP A 91 -10.62 17.25 -9.12
C TRP A 91 -10.87 17.09 -10.61
N HIS A 92 -9.77 17.06 -11.38
CA HIS A 92 -9.76 16.85 -12.84
C HIS A 92 -10.73 17.81 -13.55
N ASN A 93 -11.47 17.34 -14.55
CA ASN A 93 -12.51 18.09 -15.25
C ASN A 93 -13.90 17.98 -14.58
N SER A 94 -13.94 17.71 -13.27
CA SER A 94 -15.19 17.60 -12.52
C SER A 94 -15.58 18.94 -11.85
N ASN A 95 -16.65 18.95 -11.06
CA ASN A 95 -16.98 20.08 -10.16
C ASN A 95 -16.72 19.73 -8.68
N TRP A 96 -16.05 18.61 -8.41
CA TRP A 96 -15.80 18.11 -7.06
C TRP A 96 -14.43 18.58 -6.57
N ARG A 97 -14.31 18.79 -5.24
CA ARG A 97 -13.03 19.02 -4.58
C ARG A 97 -12.72 17.79 -3.74
N TRP A 98 -11.82 16.98 -4.25
CA TRP A 98 -11.43 15.70 -3.65
C TRP A 98 -9.96 15.44 -3.98
N TYR A 99 -9.18 14.93 -3.02
CA TYR A 99 -7.76 14.64 -3.27
C TYR A 99 -7.61 13.48 -4.26
N ASP A 100 -6.57 13.62 -5.08
CA ASP A 100 -6.14 12.71 -6.14
C ASP A 100 -4.61 12.70 -6.13
N GLU A 101 -3.98 11.59 -6.54
CA GLU A 101 -2.53 11.44 -6.39
C GLU A 101 -1.75 12.50 -7.16
N HIS A 102 -2.25 12.95 -8.31
CA HIS A 102 -1.63 14.01 -9.11
C HIS A 102 -1.74 15.43 -8.52
N MET A 103 -2.49 15.62 -7.42
CA MET A 103 -2.56 16.91 -6.72
C MET A 103 -1.45 17.13 -5.70
N LEU A 104 -0.75 16.06 -5.33
CA LEU A 104 0.27 15.99 -4.27
C LEU A 104 1.68 15.91 -4.85
#